data_AF-A0A2M8SBF1-F1
#
_entry.id   AF-A0A2M8SBF1-F1
#
_cell.length_a   1.000
_cell.length_b   1.000
_cell.length_c   1.000
_cell.angle_alpha   90.00
_cell.angle_beta   90.00
_cell.angle_gamma   90.00
#
_symmetry.space_group_name_H-M   'P 1'
#
loop_
_entity.id
_entity.type
_entity.pdbx_description
1 polymer ?
#
loop_
_entity_poly.entity_id
_entity_poly.type
_entity_poly.pdbx_seq_one_letter_code
_entity_poly.pdbx_strand_id
1 'polypeptide(L)' 'MITEMMPLVEINQQAIRLLYQELGIANTVRFLKQFTVGYGDYTKEREELFGHKTLDEIVGEIEKQRESS' A
#
# COMPACT_ATOMS: atom_id res chain seq x y z
N MET A 1 -11.59 30.82 21.50
CA MET A 1 -11.48 30.19 20.16
C MET A 1 -11.53 28.69 20.36
N ILE A 2 -12.52 28.02 19.78
CA ILE A 2 -12.50 26.56 19.71
C ILE A 2 -11.55 26.25 18.55
N THR A 3 -10.37 25.71 18.84
CA THR A 3 -9.53 25.11 17.80
C THR A 3 -10.29 23.89 17.33
N GLU A 4 -10.81 23.92 16.10
CA GLU A 4 -11.24 22.69 15.45
C GLU A 4 -9.99 21.85 15.23
N MET A 5 -9.84 20.82 16.06
CA MET A 5 -8.75 19.88 15.93
C MET A 5 -9.05 18.97 14.75
N MET A 6 -8.11 18.92 13.80
CA MET A 6 -8.17 17.99 12.70
C MET A 6 -8.35 16.56 13.24
N PRO A 7 -9.33 15.79 12.75
CA PRO A 7 -9.51 14.41 13.13
C PRO A 7 -8.22 13.60 12.92
N LEU A 8 -7.89 12.71 13.85
CA LEU A 8 -6.69 11.88 13.77
C LEU A 8 -6.60 11.08 12.47
N VAL A 9 -7.75 10.69 11.90
CA VAL A 9 -7.81 10.00 10.61
C VAL A 9 -7.27 10.86 9.46
N GLU A 10 -7.58 12.15 9.45
CA GLU A 10 -7.11 13.08 8.42
C GLU A 10 -5.61 13.34 8.56
N ILE A 11 -5.13 13.52 9.80
CA ILE A 11 -3.71 13.65 10.11
C ILE A 11 -2.94 12.42 9.62
N ASN A 12 -3.44 11.22 9.92
CA ASN A 12 -2.81 9.97 9.51
C ASN A 12 -2.78 9.80 7.99
N GLN A 13 -3.88 10.12 7.30
CA GLN A 13 -3.91 10.07 5.83
C GLN A 13 -2.91 11.05 5.21
N GLN A 14 -2.83 12.27 5.74
CA GLN A 14 -1.86 13.27 5.28
C GLN A 14 -0.42 12.80 5.53
N ALA A 15 -0.12 12.28 6.72
CA ALA A 15 1.20 11.78 7.07
C ALA A 15 1.64 10.64 6.16
N ILE A 16 0.77 9.66 5.90
CA ILE A 16 1.08 8.53 5.00
C ILE A 16 1.41 9.02 3.58
N ARG A 17 0.66 10.00 3.06
CA ARG A 17 0.93 10.59 1.73
C ARG A 17 2.30 11.26 1.68
N LEU A 18 2.65 12.05 2.70
CA LEU A 18 3.96 12.71 2.78
C LEU A 18 5.09 11.67 2.87
N LEU A 19 4.90 10.63 3.69
CA LEU A 19 5.89 9.55 3.79
C LEU A 19 6.07 8.83 2.45
N TYR A 20 5.01 8.57 1.68
CA TYR A 20 5.14 8.01 0.34
C TYR A 20 5.94 8.89 -0.60
N GLN A 21 5.76 10.21 -0.54
CA GLN A 21 6.47 11.16 -1.38
C GLN A 21 7.96 11.23 -1.02
N GLU A 22 8.29 11.25 0.27
CA GLU A 22 9.66 11.49 0.74
C GLU A 22 10.51 10.22 0.87
N LEU A 23 9.91 9.10 1.31
CA LEU A 23 10.63 7.86 1.58
C LEU A 23 10.44 6.80 0.49
N GLY A 24 9.41 6.97 -0.35
CA GLY A 24 8.92 5.93 -1.25
C GLY A 24 8.12 4.86 -0.53
N ILE A 25 7.29 4.14 -1.30
CA ILE A 25 6.30 3.18 -0.77
C ILE A 25 6.96 2.10 0.10
N ALA A 26 8.05 1.49 -0.37
CA ALA A 26 8.70 0.38 0.31
C ALA A 26 9.24 0.78 1.69
N ASN A 27 9.90 1.92 1.81
CA ASN A 27 10.44 2.39 3.09
C ASN A 27 9.34 2.87 4.02
N THR A 28 8.30 3.53 3.50
CA THR A 28 7.13 3.92 4.30
C THR A 28 6.44 2.72 4.93
N VAL A 29 6.21 1.64 4.17
CA VAL A 29 5.62 0.41 4.72
C VAL A 29 6.52 -0.18 5.82
N ARG A 30 7.84 -0.23 5.63
CA ARG A 30 8.78 -0.71 6.66
C ARG A 30 8.74 0.17 7.92
N PHE A 31 8.69 1.49 7.75
CA PHE A 31 8.58 2.44 8.86
C PHE A 31 7.28 2.22 9.65
N LEU A 32 6.13 2.15 8.97
CA LEU A 32 4.84 1.92 9.65
C LEU A 32 4.81 0.58 10.41
N LYS A 33 5.41 -0.46 9.85
CA LYS A 33 5.54 -1.78 10.50
C LYS A 33 6.35 -1.78 11.81
N GLN A 34 7.09 -0.72 12.12
CA GLN A 34 7.78 -0.57 13.41
C GLN A 34 6.80 -0.26 14.55
N PHE A 35 5.66 0.36 14.24
CA PHE A 35 4.68 0.83 15.23
C PHE A 35 3.42 -0.04 15.29
N THR A 36 3.17 -0.84 14.25
CA THR A 36 2.04 -1.75 14.19
C THR A 36 2.41 -3.05 13.49
N VAL A 37 1.84 -4.15 13.97
CA VAL A 37 1.99 -5.47 13.34
C VAL A 37 1.21 -5.57 12.02
N GLY A 38 0.29 -4.63 11.79
CA GLY A 38 -0.69 -4.68 10.70
C GLY A 38 -1.84 -5.65 11.00
N TYR A 39 -2.66 -5.90 9.99
CA TYR A 39 -3.75 -6.88 10.02
C TYR A 39 -3.69 -7.72 8.74
N GLY A 40 -4.27 -8.92 8.79
CA GLY A 40 -4.30 -9.84 7.66
C GLY A 40 -3.14 -10.83 7.64
N ASP A 41 -3.19 -11.76 6.70
CA ASP A 41 -2.15 -12.74 6.45
C ASP A 41 -1.67 -12.57 5.02
N TYR A 42 -0.69 -11.66 4.83
CA TYR A 42 -0.15 -11.36 3.52
C TYR A 42 0.36 -12.61 2.79
N THR A 43 0.81 -13.64 3.50
CA THR A 43 1.28 -14.88 2.88
C THR A 43 0.12 -15.60 2.22
N LYS A 44 -1.00 -15.76 2.93
CA LYS A 44 -2.22 -16.37 2.37
C LYS A 44 -2.84 -15.53 1.28
N GLU A 45 -3.00 -14.23 1.52
CA GLU A 45 -3.58 -13.30 0.54
C GLU A 45 -2.76 -13.26 -0.76
N ARG A 46 -1.43 -13.25 -0.65
CA ARG A 46 -0.55 -13.31 -1.82
C ARG A 46 -0.66 -14.64 -2.57
N GLU A 47 -0.78 -15.75 -1.84
CA GLU A 47 -0.97 -17.08 -2.45
C GLU A 47 -2.31 -17.17 -3.19
N GLU A 48 -3.40 -16.68 -2.59
CA GLU A 48 -4.72 -16.65 -3.24
C GLU A 48 -4.74 -15.79 -4.51
N LEU A 49 -4.05 -14.63 -4.48
CA LEU A 49 -4.00 -13.72 -5.62
C LEU A 49 -3.05 -14.17 -6.74
N PHE A 50 -1.89 -14.74 -6.38
CA PHE A 50 -0.77 -14.94 -7.31
C PHE A 50 -0.17 -16.34 -7.30
N GLY A 51 -0.51 -17.21 -6.36
CA GLY A 51 0.11 -18.54 -6.20
C GLY A 51 -0.06 -19.47 -7.41
N HIS A 52 -1.09 -19.22 -8.21
CA HIS A 52 -1.36 -19.96 -9.45
C HIS A 52 -0.88 -19.27 -10.73
N LYS A 53 -0.25 -18.09 -10.62
CA LYS A 53 0.21 -17.31 -11.76
C LYS A 53 1.73 -17.40 -11.88
N THR A 54 2.19 -17.65 -13.10
CA THR A 54 3.58 -17.46 -13.48
C THR A 54 3.91 -15.97 -13.61
N LEU A 55 5.20 -15.64 -13.54
CA LEU A 55 5.65 -14.26 -13.75
C LEU A 55 5.24 -13.74 -15.13
N ASP A 56 5.35 -14.57 -16.16
CA ASP A 56 5.01 -14.19 -17.54
C ASP A 56 3.51 -13.88 -17.69
N GLU A 57 2.63 -14.63 -17.02
CA GLU A 57 1.19 -14.34 -17.00
C GLU A 57 0.90 -12.99 -16.32
N ILE A 58 1.57 -12.70 -15.21
CA ILE A 58 1.42 -11.41 -14.50
C ILE A 58 1.90 -10.26 -15.38
N VAL A 59 3.05 -10.38 -16.02
CA VAL A 59 3.59 -9.36 -16.93
C VAL A 59 2.64 -9.14 -18.11
N GLY A 60 2.13 -10.22 -18.73
CA GLY A 60 1.19 -10.14 -19.83
C GLY A 60 -0.14 -9.46 -19.44
N GLU A 61 -0.63 -9.64 -18.22
CA GLU A 61 -1.80 -8.92 -17.71
C GLU A 61 -1.57 -7.42 -17.58
N ILE A 62 -0.38 -7.01 -17.10
CA ILE A 62 0.00 -5.60 -16.98
C ILE A 62 0.08 -4.94 -18.37
N GLU A 63 0.67 -5.61 -19.34
CA GLU A 63 0.79 -5.10 -20.71
C GLU A 63 -0.59 -4.90 -21.36
N LYS A 64 -1.48 -5.90 -21.24
CA LYS A 64 -2.87 -5.79 -21.73
C LYS A 64 -3.64 -4.62 -21.12
N GLN A 65 -3.47 -4.36 -19.82
CA GLN A 65 -4.11 -3.21 -19.18
C GLN A 65 -3.61 -1.87 -19.73
N ARG A 66 -2.31 -1.77 -20.05
CA ARG A 66 -1.71 -0.56 -20.63
C ARG A 66 -2.16 -0.31 -22.06
N GLU A 67 -2.38 -1.36 -22.85
CA GLU A 67 -2.90 -1.26 -24.22
C GLU A 67 -4.40 -0.89 -24.26
N SER A 68 -5.13 -1.18 -23.18
CA SER A 68 -6.57 -0.92 -23.06
C SER A 68 -6.91 0.44 -22.42
N SER A 69 -5.91 1.22 -22.00
CA SER A 69 -6.05 2.54 -21.37
C SER A 69 -5.61 3.66 -22.31
#